data_AF-A0A6P2E5H4-F1
#
_entry.id   AF-A0A6P2E5H4-F1
#
_cell.length_a   1.000
_cell.length_b   1.000
_cell.length_c   1.000
_cell.angle_alpha   90.00
_cell.angle_beta   90.00
_cell.angle_gamma   90.00
#
_symmetry.space_group_name_H-M   'P 1'
#
loop_
_entity.id
_entity.type
_entity.pdbx_description
1 polymer ?
#
loop_
_entity_poly.entity_id
_entity_poly.type
_entity_poly.pdbx_seq_one_letter_code
_entity_poly.pdbx_strand_id
1 'polypeptide(L)'
;METMKNTERTGVDIRVALSSRAKAISAQAHHLRAGSAAQAGTGAGGQGFRARIKRWIKPFARGVYKIFRPVGSPLAFRTRAYLMAPLVTEIHQIRQQIAKDLATHKRAQQEATERLLSAHTMSVKRELKASQDALRSRLATRATSALIQNLLQPAGTFAEFGAHAEVQGAIAVLKIDAARFEQGMLDEIASIVSRNPHMALIVAFDASHHPNARHSNPDWPRVFAHLGLVAKAIDPESGVLQDASMHSADDALPHNLLLAREGANAWRRAQGAL
;
A
#
# COMPACT_ATOMS: atom_id res chain seq x y z
N MET A 1 7.05 -2.13 -43.40
CA MET A 1 6.70 -1.94 -41.98
C MET A 1 6.27 -3.30 -41.43
N GLU A 2 7.23 -4.09 -40.99
CA GLU A 2 7.00 -5.41 -40.39
C GLU A 2 6.85 -5.26 -38.88
N THR A 3 5.70 -5.69 -38.34
CA THR A 3 5.44 -5.74 -36.90
C THR A 3 6.08 -6.99 -36.32
N MET A 4 7.18 -6.81 -35.57
CA MET A 4 7.79 -7.86 -34.75
C MET A 4 6.79 -8.37 -33.71
N LYS A 5 6.37 -9.64 -33.85
CA LYS A 5 5.59 -10.36 -32.83
C LYS A 5 6.53 -10.81 -31.72
N ASN A 6 6.45 -10.15 -30.58
CA ASN A 6 7.19 -10.51 -29.38
C ASN A 6 6.53 -11.78 -28.79
N THR A 7 7.17 -12.93 -28.94
CA THR A 7 6.77 -14.18 -28.27
C THR A 7 7.15 -14.09 -26.80
N GLU A 8 6.19 -13.65 -25.98
CA GLU A 8 6.29 -13.78 -24.53
C GLU A 8 6.45 -15.25 -24.15
N ARG A 9 7.61 -15.57 -23.55
CA ARG A 9 7.88 -16.86 -22.89
C ARG A 9 6.95 -16.95 -21.69
N THR A 10 5.75 -17.49 -21.89
CA THR A 10 4.85 -17.93 -20.83
C THR A 10 5.61 -18.86 -19.90
N GLY A 11 5.68 -18.48 -18.63
CA GLY A 11 6.37 -19.20 -17.58
C GLY A 11 5.97 -20.68 -17.55
N VAL A 12 6.92 -21.51 -17.12
CA VAL A 12 6.80 -22.96 -16.98
C VAL A 12 5.40 -23.32 -16.44
N ASP A 13 4.60 -23.93 -17.31
CA ASP A 13 3.20 -24.24 -17.01
C ASP A 13 3.17 -25.26 -15.86
N ILE A 14 2.87 -24.77 -14.65
CA ILE A 14 2.91 -25.54 -13.39
C ILE A 14 2.03 -26.78 -13.49
N ARG A 15 0.99 -26.76 -14.34
CA ARG A 15 0.15 -27.93 -14.64
C ARG A 15 0.92 -29.05 -15.34
N VAL A 16 1.81 -28.71 -16.27
CA VAL A 16 2.67 -29.69 -16.96
C VAL A 16 3.67 -30.28 -15.97
N ALA A 17 4.27 -29.45 -15.11
CA ALA A 17 5.21 -29.90 -14.08
C ALA A 17 4.57 -30.80 -13.00
N LEU A 18 3.31 -30.56 -12.62
CA LEU A 18 2.60 -31.40 -11.64
C LEU A 18 2.10 -32.71 -12.26
N SER A 19 1.64 -32.68 -13.52
CA SER A 19 1.18 -33.89 -14.22
C SER A 19 2.30 -34.89 -14.50
N SER A 20 3.52 -34.41 -14.79
CA SER A 20 4.69 -35.27 -14.99
C SER A 20 5.11 -35.97 -13.69
N ARG A 21 5.01 -35.29 -12.53
CA ARG A 21 5.34 -35.88 -11.23
C ARG A 21 4.31 -36.92 -10.76
N ALA A 22 3.02 -36.68 -11.01
CA ALA A 22 1.97 -37.67 -10.71
C ALA A 22 2.14 -38.97 -11.53
N LYS A 23 2.54 -38.84 -12.80
CA LYS A 23 2.80 -40.01 -13.67
C LYS A 23 4.01 -40.81 -13.18
N ALA A 24 5.08 -40.15 -12.73
CA ALA A 24 6.26 -40.81 -12.16
C ALA A 24 5.94 -41.64 -10.89
N ILE A 25 5.12 -41.10 -9.98
CA ILE A 25 4.70 -41.80 -8.76
C ILE A 25 3.87 -43.05 -9.08
N SER A 26 2.96 -42.96 -10.06
CA SER A 26 2.15 -44.12 -10.48
C SER A 26 2.99 -45.23 -11.12
N ALA A 27 4.02 -44.89 -11.89
CA ALA A 27 4.93 -45.87 -12.49
C ALA A 27 5.77 -46.60 -11.42
N GLN A 28 6.20 -45.89 -10.37
CA GLN A 28 6.97 -46.47 -9.26
C GLN A 28 6.11 -47.40 -8.39
N ALA A 29 4.83 -47.08 -8.18
CA ALA A 29 3.90 -47.95 -7.47
C ALA A 29 3.63 -49.28 -8.20
N HIS A 30 3.61 -49.28 -9.54
CA HIS A 30 3.46 -50.49 -10.33
C HIS A 30 4.69 -51.42 -10.23
N HIS A 31 5.91 -50.86 -10.12
CA HIS A 31 7.12 -51.66 -9.94
C HIS A 31 7.17 -52.36 -8.56
N LEU A 32 6.72 -51.71 -7.50
CA LEU A 32 6.69 -52.31 -6.16
C LEU A 32 5.63 -53.42 -6.03
N ARG A 33 4.51 -53.33 -6.76
CA ARG A 33 3.47 -54.37 -6.76
C ARG A 33 3.83 -55.59 -7.60
N ALA A 34 4.63 -55.42 -8.66
CA ALA A 34 5.12 -56.52 -9.48
C ALA A 34 6.19 -57.37 -8.77
N GLY A 35 6.99 -56.78 -7.89
CA GLY A 35 8.01 -57.50 -7.11
C GLY A 35 7.46 -58.40 -5.99
N SER A 36 6.25 -58.13 -5.48
CA SER A 36 5.68 -58.86 -4.34
C SER A 36 4.85 -60.09 -4.71
N ALA A 37 4.53 -60.31 -5.98
CA ALA A 37 3.66 -61.42 -6.41
C ALA A 37 4.44 -62.70 -6.81
N ALA A 38 5.77 -62.65 -6.88
CA ALA A 38 6.59 -63.79 -7.33
C ALA A 38 6.99 -64.75 -6.21
N GLN A 39 6.67 -64.48 -4.93
CA GLN A 39 7.22 -65.24 -3.80
C GLN A 39 6.17 -65.64 -2.76
N ALA A 40 5.03 -66.18 -3.20
CA ALA A 40 4.12 -66.88 -2.31
C ALA A 40 3.39 -68.03 -3.04
N GLY A 41 3.83 -69.27 -2.80
CA GLY A 41 2.92 -70.43 -2.86
C GLY A 41 3.28 -71.59 -3.79
N THR A 42 4.47 -72.18 -3.68
CA THR A 42 4.70 -73.58 -4.08
C THR A 42 4.11 -74.54 -3.05
N GLY A 43 2.79 -74.69 -3.05
CA GLY A 43 2.07 -75.74 -2.32
C GLY A 43 1.85 -76.98 -3.21
N ALA A 44 2.90 -77.78 -3.40
CA ALA A 44 2.89 -78.99 -4.25
C ALA A 44 2.31 -80.22 -3.51
N GLY A 45 1.03 -80.16 -3.10
CA GLY A 45 0.40 -81.28 -2.37
C GLY A 45 -1.09 -81.54 -2.65
N GLY A 46 -1.79 -80.71 -3.43
CA GLY A 46 -3.25 -80.79 -3.58
C GLY A 46 -3.80 -80.83 -5.01
N GLN A 47 -2.95 -80.98 -6.03
CA GLN A 47 -3.36 -80.82 -7.43
C GLN A 47 -4.20 -81.99 -7.97
N GLY A 48 -3.95 -83.24 -7.56
CA GLY A 48 -4.63 -84.42 -8.13
C GLY A 48 -6.13 -84.46 -7.84
N PHE A 49 -6.53 -84.20 -6.60
CA PHE A 49 -7.94 -84.24 -6.19
C PHE A 49 -8.72 -83.01 -6.69
N ARG A 50 -8.11 -81.81 -6.60
CA ARG A 50 -8.70 -80.58 -7.14
C ARG A 50 -8.87 -80.66 -8.66
N ALA A 51 -7.91 -81.23 -9.39
CA ALA A 51 -8.01 -81.39 -10.84
C ALA A 51 -9.13 -82.35 -11.26
N ARG A 52 -9.30 -83.49 -10.54
CA ARG A 52 -10.41 -84.43 -10.78
C ARG A 52 -11.77 -83.81 -10.51
N ILE A 53 -11.93 -83.13 -9.37
CA ILE A 53 -13.17 -82.41 -9.04
C ILE A 53 -13.47 -81.35 -10.09
N LYS A 54 -12.48 -80.55 -10.50
CA LYS A 54 -12.65 -79.49 -11.50
C LYS A 54 -13.09 -80.04 -12.86
N ARG A 55 -12.65 -81.25 -13.23
CA ARG A 55 -13.03 -81.91 -14.49
C ARG A 55 -14.50 -82.37 -14.49
N TRP A 56 -15.03 -82.78 -13.33
CA TRP A 56 -16.43 -83.18 -13.16
C TRP A 56 -17.38 -82.01 -12.93
N ILE A 57 -16.95 -80.96 -12.24
CA ILE A 57 -17.78 -79.76 -12.00
C ILE A 57 -18.01 -78.97 -13.29
N LYS A 58 -17.02 -78.91 -14.20
CA LYS A 58 -17.12 -78.08 -15.41
C LYS A 58 -18.33 -78.40 -16.32
N PRO A 59 -18.65 -79.66 -16.65
CA PRO A 59 -19.86 -79.98 -17.41
C PRO A 59 -21.14 -79.75 -16.61
N PHE A 60 -21.15 -80.06 -15.31
CA PHE A 60 -22.32 -79.86 -14.46
C PHE A 60 -22.66 -78.37 -14.29
N ALA A 61 -21.64 -77.54 -14.03
CA ALA A 61 -21.75 -76.09 -13.97
C ALA A 61 -22.26 -75.50 -15.30
N ARG A 62 -21.88 -76.07 -16.45
CA ARG A 62 -22.41 -75.63 -17.76
C ARG A 62 -23.90 -76.00 -17.93
N GLY A 63 -24.32 -77.16 -17.44
CA GLY A 63 -25.72 -77.60 -17.45
C GLY A 63 -26.60 -76.72 -16.55
N VAL A 64 -26.19 -76.56 -15.30
CA VAL A 64 -26.85 -75.68 -14.32
C VAL A 64 -26.88 -74.24 -14.83
N TYR A 65 -25.76 -73.74 -15.38
CA TYR A 65 -25.71 -72.39 -15.95
C TYR A 65 -26.70 -72.19 -17.09
N LYS A 66 -26.86 -73.14 -18.02
CA LYS A 66 -27.84 -73.00 -19.12
C LYS A 66 -29.28 -72.95 -18.62
N ILE A 67 -29.62 -73.72 -17.60
CA ILE A 67 -30.97 -73.78 -17.01
C ILE A 67 -31.26 -72.53 -16.18
N PHE A 68 -30.29 -72.10 -15.37
CA PHE A 68 -30.43 -70.90 -14.54
C PHE A 68 -30.24 -69.59 -15.30
N ARG A 69 -29.66 -69.60 -16.52
CA ARG A 69 -29.40 -68.37 -17.28
C ARG A 69 -30.65 -67.53 -17.56
N PRO A 70 -31.77 -68.05 -18.07
CA PRO A 70 -32.95 -67.22 -18.37
C PRO A 70 -33.65 -66.66 -17.12
N VAL A 71 -33.58 -67.36 -15.97
CA VAL A 71 -34.25 -66.94 -14.73
C VAL A 71 -33.31 -66.15 -13.80
N GLY A 72 -32.04 -66.50 -13.78
CA GLY A 72 -31.01 -65.88 -12.94
C GLY A 72 -30.60 -64.50 -13.44
N SER A 73 -30.70 -64.23 -14.76
CA SER A 73 -30.38 -62.90 -15.29
C SER A 73 -31.27 -61.79 -14.71
N PRO A 74 -32.62 -61.84 -14.75
CA PRO A 74 -33.46 -60.78 -14.18
C PRO A 74 -33.27 -60.66 -12.66
N LEU A 75 -33.05 -61.77 -11.95
CA LEU A 75 -32.80 -61.73 -10.51
C LEU A 75 -31.47 -61.04 -10.18
N ALA A 76 -30.39 -61.36 -10.90
CA ALA A 76 -29.08 -60.73 -10.74
C ALA A 76 -29.08 -59.25 -11.12
N PHE A 77 -29.88 -58.86 -12.11
CA PHE A 77 -30.09 -57.44 -12.44
C PHE A 77 -30.81 -56.70 -11.31
N ARG A 78 -31.84 -57.29 -10.70
CA ARG A 78 -32.55 -56.69 -9.57
C ARG A 78 -31.65 -56.57 -8.34
N THR A 79 -30.94 -57.63 -7.95
CA THR A 79 -30.05 -57.58 -6.77
C THR A 79 -28.92 -56.58 -6.98
N ARG A 80 -28.34 -56.51 -8.18
CA ARG A 80 -27.36 -55.48 -8.53
C ARG A 80 -27.95 -54.07 -8.45
N ALA A 81 -29.17 -53.86 -8.95
CA ALA A 81 -29.83 -52.56 -8.89
C ALA A 81 -30.07 -52.13 -7.43
N TYR A 82 -30.57 -53.04 -6.57
CA TYR A 82 -30.80 -52.75 -5.15
C TYR A 82 -29.50 -52.48 -4.38
N LEU A 83 -28.41 -53.22 -4.68
CA LEU A 83 -27.12 -53.01 -4.02
C LEU A 83 -26.39 -51.76 -4.54
N MET A 84 -26.57 -51.39 -5.81
CA MET A 84 -25.90 -50.23 -6.41
C MET A 84 -26.66 -48.92 -6.20
N ALA A 85 -27.99 -48.96 -6.06
CA ALA A 85 -28.80 -47.76 -5.81
C ALA A 85 -28.25 -46.87 -4.67
N PRO A 86 -27.98 -47.40 -3.44
CA PRO A 86 -27.45 -46.57 -2.36
C PRO A 86 -26.04 -46.03 -2.68
N LEU A 87 -25.19 -46.84 -3.32
CA LEU A 87 -23.84 -46.41 -3.70
C LEU A 87 -23.86 -45.26 -4.73
N VAL A 88 -24.76 -45.32 -5.71
CA VAL A 88 -24.89 -44.25 -6.71
C VAL A 88 -25.37 -42.95 -6.06
N THR A 89 -26.33 -43.04 -5.13
CA THR A 89 -26.81 -41.86 -4.40
C THR A 89 -25.72 -41.26 -3.51
N GLU A 90 -24.94 -42.07 -2.80
CA GLU A 90 -23.81 -41.60 -1.98
C GLU A 90 -22.73 -40.95 -2.84
N ILE A 91 -22.36 -41.56 -3.97
CA ILE A 91 -21.39 -40.97 -4.91
C ILE A 91 -21.90 -39.62 -5.43
N HIS A 92 -23.19 -39.51 -5.74
CA HIS A 92 -23.77 -38.26 -6.19
C HIS A 92 -23.75 -37.19 -5.09
N GLN A 93 -24.09 -37.56 -3.86
CA GLN A 93 -24.05 -36.67 -2.69
C GLN A 93 -22.62 -36.18 -2.41
N ILE A 94 -21.63 -37.08 -2.43
CA ILE A 94 -20.21 -36.74 -2.24
C ILE A 94 -19.75 -35.77 -3.34
N ARG A 95 -20.13 -36.00 -4.60
CA ARG A 95 -19.79 -35.08 -5.70
C ARG A 95 -20.39 -33.70 -5.50
N GLN A 96 -21.64 -33.63 -5.03
CA GLN A 96 -22.28 -32.35 -4.71
C GLN A 96 -21.60 -31.64 -3.54
N GLN A 97 -21.19 -32.37 -2.50
CA GLN A 97 -20.43 -31.81 -1.39
C GLN A 97 -19.07 -31.27 -1.86
N ILE A 98 -18.30 -32.05 -2.61
CA ILE A 98 -17.02 -31.60 -3.17
C ILE A 98 -17.20 -30.36 -4.05
N ALA A 99 -18.26 -30.30 -4.86
CA ALA A 99 -18.54 -29.13 -5.69
C ALA A 99 -18.85 -27.88 -4.85
N LYS A 100 -19.60 -28.04 -3.75
CA LYS A 100 -19.89 -26.96 -2.80
C LYS A 100 -18.62 -26.50 -2.09
N ASP A 101 -17.82 -27.43 -1.59
CA ASP A 101 -16.57 -27.13 -0.88
C ASP A 101 -15.55 -26.45 -1.79
N LEU A 102 -15.46 -26.87 -3.05
CA LEU A 102 -14.59 -26.21 -4.03
C LEU A 102 -15.07 -24.78 -4.33
N ALA A 103 -16.39 -24.55 -4.39
CA ALA A 103 -16.95 -23.22 -4.58
C ALA A 103 -16.71 -22.30 -3.37
N THR A 104 -16.84 -22.81 -2.15
CA THR A 104 -16.55 -22.04 -0.93
C THR A 104 -15.06 -21.71 -0.81
N HIS A 105 -14.17 -22.67 -1.10
CA HIS A 105 -12.73 -22.43 -1.11
C HIS A 105 -12.31 -21.39 -2.16
N LYS A 106 -12.90 -21.44 -3.37
CA LYS A 106 -12.62 -20.41 -4.39
C LYS A 106 -13.05 -19.02 -3.93
N ARG A 107 -14.24 -18.89 -3.33
CA ARG A 107 -14.70 -17.60 -2.78
C ARG A 107 -13.77 -17.10 -1.68
N ALA A 108 -13.40 -17.97 -0.74
CA ALA A 108 -12.46 -17.60 0.32
C ALA A 108 -11.08 -17.18 -0.21
N GLN A 109 -10.59 -17.83 -1.28
CA GLN A 109 -9.35 -17.42 -1.94
C GLN A 109 -9.49 -16.06 -2.63
N GLN A 110 -10.59 -15.83 -3.35
CA GLN A 110 -10.86 -14.54 -3.99
C GLN A 110 -10.92 -13.42 -2.95
N GLU A 111 -11.68 -13.59 -1.88
CA GLU A 111 -11.77 -12.63 -0.79
C GLU A 111 -10.39 -12.37 -0.14
N ALA A 112 -9.57 -13.40 0.07
CA ALA A 112 -8.23 -13.24 0.61
C ALA A 112 -7.33 -12.42 -0.33
N THR A 113 -7.39 -12.69 -1.65
CA THR A 113 -6.62 -11.93 -2.64
C THR A 113 -7.08 -10.48 -2.75
N GLU A 114 -8.38 -10.22 -2.71
CA GLU A 114 -8.93 -8.86 -2.71
C GLU A 114 -8.53 -8.08 -1.46
N ARG A 115 -8.58 -8.73 -0.28
CA ARG A 115 -8.10 -8.12 0.96
C ARG A 115 -6.62 -7.77 0.87
N LEU A 116 -5.77 -8.66 0.37
CA LEU A 116 -4.34 -8.38 0.20
C LEU A 116 -4.08 -7.22 -0.78
N LEU A 117 -4.77 -7.21 -1.92
CA LEU A 117 -4.65 -6.13 -2.91
C LEU A 117 -5.12 -4.79 -2.34
N SER A 118 -6.24 -4.77 -1.60
CA SER A 118 -6.75 -3.56 -0.96
C SER A 118 -5.79 -3.03 0.12
N ALA A 119 -5.24 -3.91 0.96
CA ALA A 119 -4.28 -3.54 2.00
C ALA A 119 -2.98 -2.99 1.39
N HIS A 120 -2.45 -3.64 0.35
CA HIS A 120 -1.26 -3.17 -0.36
C HIS A 120 -1.50 -1.80 -1.02
N THR A 121 -2.65 -1.63 -1.69
CA THR A 121 -3.01 -0.35 -2.32
C THR A 121 -3.10 0.78 -1.31
N MET A 122 -3.67 0.53 -0.12
CA MET A 122 -3.71 1.51 0.96
C MET A 122 -2.32 1.84 1.51
N SER A 123 -1.44 0.84 1.66
CA SER A 123 -0.05 1.06 2.10
C SER A 123 0.71 1.95 1.12
N VAL A 124 0.66 1.62 -0.18
CA VAL A 124 1.34 2.39 -1.22
C VAL A 124 0.83 3.83 -1.28
N LYS A 125 -0.49 4.04 -1.20
CA LYS A 125 -1.06 5.40 -1.15
C LYS A 125 -0.57 6.20 0.07
N ARG A 126 -0.46 5.55 1.23
CA ARG A 126 0.03 6.18 2.46
C ARG A 126 1.49 6.58 2.35
N GLU A 127 2.33 5.70 1.81
CA GLU A 127 3.76 5.97 1.57
C GLU A 127 3.95 7.09 0.56
N LEU A 128 3.19 7.08 -0.54
CA LEU A 128 3.27 8.11 -1.57
C LEU A 128 2.86 9.48 -1.00
N LYS A 129 1.78 9.53 -0.22
CA LYS A 129 1.37 10.77 0.47
C LYS A 129 2.44 11.25 1.45
N ALA A 130 2.98 10.35 2.29
CA ALA A 130 4.05 10.70 3.23
C ALA A 130 5.31 11.21 2.51
N SER A 131 5.66 10.63 1.36
CA SER A 131 6.80 11.09 0.54
C SER A 131 6.56 12.47 -0.07
N GLN A 132 5.33 12.74 -0.52
CA GLN A 132 4.94 14.02 -1.08
C GLN A 132 4.98 15.12 -0.01
N ASP A 133 4.45 14.84 1.18
CA ASP A 133 4.47 15.76 2.31
C ASP A 133 5.92 16.04 2.77
N ALA A 134 6.78 15.02 2.78
CA ALA A 134 8.21 15.17 3.07
C ALA A 134 8.97 15.99 2.01
N LEU A 135 8.59 15.90 0.73
CA LEU A 135 9.16 16.73 -0.32
C LEU A 135 8.69 18.18 -0.21
N ARG A 136 7.40 18.39 0.07
CA ARG A 136 6.83 19.74 0.27
C ARG A 136 7.50 20.47 1.43
N SER A 137 7.71 19.80 2.55
CA SER A 137 8.42 20.41 3.69
C SER A 137 9.86 20.75 3.34
N ARG A 138 10.58 19.89 2.63
CA ARG A 138 11.95 20.18 2.16
C ARG A 138 12.02 21.38 1.22
N LEU A 139 11.06 21.52 0.30
CA LEU A 139 10.99 22.65 -0.62
C LEU A 139 10.69 23.96 0.13
N ALA A 140 9.73 23.94 1.06
CA ALA A 140 9.40 25.09 1.90
C ALA A 140 10.62 25.56 2.73
N THR A 141 11.37 24.63 3.34
CA THR A 141 12.60 24.96 4.08
C THR A 141 13.70 25.52 3.16
N ARG A 142 13.80 25.04 1.92
CA ARG A 142 14.80 25.53 0.97
C ARG A 142 14.48 26.93 0.46
N ALA A 143 13.22 27.21 0.12
CA ALA A 143 12.76 28.51 -0.34
C ALA A 143 12.97 29.59 0.73
N THR A 144 12.61 29.29 1.98
CA THR A 144 12.84 30.19 3.12
C THR A 144 14.33 30.44 3.36
N SER A 145 15.17 29.40 3.29
CA SER A 145 16.62 29.54 3.45
C SER A 145 17.26 30.40 2.36
N ALA A 146 16.85 30.26 1.09
CA ALA A 146 17.38 31.06 -0.01
C ALA A 146 17.00 32.55 0.13
N LEU A 147 15.76 32.84 0.54
CA LEU A 147 15.29 34.20 0.76
C LEU A 147 16.06 34.89 1.89
N ILE A 148 16.27 34.17 3.01
CA ILE A 148 17.11 34.64 4.12
C ILE A 148 18.52 34.96 3.64
N GLN A 149 19.13 34.08 2.84
CA GLN A 149 20.49 34.27 2.33
C GLN A 149 20.62 35.49 1.40
N ASN A 150 19.63 35.73 0.53
CA ASN A 150 19.61 36.90 -0.35
C ASN A 150 19.37 38.22 0.42
N LEU A 151 18.58 38.18 1.50
CA LEU A 151 18.42 39.34 2.38
C LEU A 151 19.70 39.71 3.16
N LEU A 152 20.60 38.74 3.35
CA LEU A 152 21.82 38.87 4.15
C LEU A 152 23.05 39.39 3.38
N GLN A 153 23.06 39.37 2.04
CA GLN A 153 24.22 39.85 1.26
C GLN A 153 24.02 41.27 0.68
N PRO A 154 24.93 42.25 0.91
CA PRO A 154 25.79 42.50 2.06
C PRO A 154 25.44 43.82 2.82
N ALA A 155 26.00 43.95 4.03
CA ALA A 155 26.07 45.10 4.95
C ALA A 155 25.08 45.20 6.14
N GLY A 156 24.22 44.22 6.38
CA GLY A 156 23.31 44.23 7.55
C GLY A 156 23.65 43.16 8.58
N THR A 157 23.81 43.54 9.84
CA THR A 157 23.95 42.61 10.97
C THR A 157 22.61 41.88 11.20
N PHE A 158 22.65 40.56 11.37
CA PHE A 158 21.48 39.74 11.69
C PHE A 158 21.33 39.61 13.20
N ALA A 159 20.11 39.75 13.71
CA ALA A 159 19.77 39.47 15.10
C ALA A 159 18.64 38.44 15.13
N GLU A 160 18.92 37.27 15.71
CA GLU A 160 17.91 36.24 16.00
C GLU A 160 17.47 36.43 17.45
N PHE A 161 16.17 36.64 17.67
CA PHE A 161 15.65 36.93 19.00
C PHE A 161 15.38 35.64 19.77
N GLY A 162 16.25 35.34 20.74
CA GLY A 162 16.09 34.34 21.77
C GLY A 162 16.80 34.82 23.03
N ALA A 163 16.04 35.43 23.95
CA ALA A 163 16.45 35.92 25.28
C ALA A 163 17.75 36.78 25.34
N HIS A 164 17.57 38.11 25.44
CA HIS A 164 18.57 39.11 25.88
C HIS A 164 19.80 39.36 24.97
N ALA A 165 19.59 39.85 23.75
CA ALA A 165 20.67 40.38 22.91
C ALA A 165 20.56 41.90 22.72
N GLU A 166 21.49 42.68 23.30
CA GLU A 166 21.67 44.10 23.01
C GLU A 166 22.43 44.26 21.69
N VAL A 167 21.73 44.63 20.62
CA VAL A 167 22.31 44.73 19.27
C VAL A 167 22.67 46.18 18.98
N GLN A 168 23.95 46.52 19.04
CA GLN A 168 24.48 47.82 18.65
C GLN A 168 24.86 47.79 17.15
N GLY A 169 23.89 48.06 16.26
CA GLY A 169 24.10 48.13 14.82
C GLY A 169 22.80 48.29 14.02
N ALA A 170 22.92 48.71 12.75
CA ALA A 170 21.77 48.81 11.84
C ALA A 170 21.27 47.40 11.47
N ILE A 171 20.15 46.99 12.08
CA ILE A 171 19.52 45.69 11.81
C ILE A 171 18.78 45.78 10.50
N ALA A 172 19.15 44.96 9.52
CA ALA A 172 18.48 44.93 8.22
C ALA A 172 17.21 44.06 8.25
N VAL A 173 17.24 42.93 8.95
CA VAL A 173 16.15 41.95 9.00
C VAL A 173 16.05 41.34 10.39
N LEU A 174 14.83 41.28 10.92
CA LEU A 174 14.48 40.57 12.14
C LEU A 174 13.55 39.41 11.79
N LYS A 175 13.87 38.20 12.25
CA LYS A 175 13.01 37.03 12.08
C LYS A 175 12.28 36.75 13.40
N ILE A 176 10.97 36.62 13.33
CA ILE A 176 10.10 36.21 14.44
C ILE A 176 9.58 34.81 14.14
N ASP A 177 9.73 33.91 15.09
CA ASP A 177 9.02 32.63 15.08
C ASP A 177 7.61 32.85 15.66
N ALA A 178 6.59 32.75 14.80
CA ALA A 178 5.19 32.99 15.20
C ALA A 178 4.75 32.03 16.32
N ALA A 179 5.32 30.82 16.38
CA ALA A 179 4.99 29.81 17.37
C ALA A 179 5.41 30.18 18.80
N ARG A 180 6.49 30.97 18.91
CA ARG A 180 7.11 31.35 20.18
C ARG A 180 6.79 32.78 20.58
N PHE A 181 5.86 33.41 19.87
CA PHE A 181 5.55 34.79 20.07
C PHE A 181 4.73 35.01 21.33
N GLU A 182 5.30 35.73 22.28
CA GLU A 182 4.61 36.15 23.49
C GLU A 182 4.16 37.61 23.36
N GLN A 183 3.01 37.95 23.95
CA GLN A 183 2.44 39.30 23.84
C GLN A 183 3.40 40.39 24.38
N GLY A 184 4.25 40.06 25.35
CA GLY A 184 5.28 40.97 25.88
C GLY A 184 6.40 41.30 24.88
N MET A 185 6.61 40.48 23.84
CA MET A 185 7.62 40.77 22.80
C MET A 185 7.19 41.90 21.87
N LEU A 186 5.89 42.24 21.79
CA LEU A 186 5.39 43.30 20.91
C LEU A 186 6.03 44.65 21.20
N ASP A 187 6.12 45.02 22.48
CA ASP A 187 6.68 46.31 22.89
C ASP A 187 8.18 46.39 22.56
N GLU A 188 8.90 45.28 22.73
CA GLU A 188 10.31 45.16 22.35
C GLU A 188 10.51 45.31 20.84
N ILE A 189 9.72 44.60 20.05
CA ILE A 189 9.77 44.68 18.58
C ILE A 189 9.38 46.08 18.11
N ALA A 190 8.34 46.67 18.68
CA ALA A 190 7.93 48.04 18.36
C ALA A 190 9.06 49.04 18.61
N SER A 191 9.78 48.89 19.73
CA SER A 191 10.95 49.70 20.06
C SER A 191 12.11 49.52 19.07
N ILE A 192 12.36 48.29 18.60
CA ILE A 192 13.40 48.00 17.60
C ILE A 192 13.01 48.57 16.23
N VAL A 193 11.78 48.35 15.78
CA VAL A 193 11.24 48.85 14.50
C VAL A 193 11.24 50.37 14.46
N SER A 194 10.92 51.03 15.58
CA SER A 194 10.93 52.50 15.67
C SER A 194 12.34 53.08 15.55
N ARG A 195 13.36 52.37 16.05
CA ARG A 195 14.77 52.77 15.93
C ARG A 195 15.38 52.44 14.56
N ASN A 196 14.78 51.51 13.81
CA ASN A 196 15.30 51.02 12.53
C ASN A 196 14.23 51.10 11.42
N PRO A 197 13.91 52.29 10.89
CA PRO A 197 12.81 52.47 9.94
C PRO A 197 12.99 51.75 8.59
N HIS A 198 14.21 51.33 8.26
CA HIS A 198 14.52 50.61 7.03
C HIS A 198 14.60 49.08 7.20
N MET A 199 14.31 48.55 8.40
CA MET A 199 14.35 47.11 8.65
C MET A 199 13.15 46.39 8.03
N ALA A 200 13.33 45.10 7.75
CA ALA A 200 12.24 44.17 7.51
C ALA A 200 12.05 43.20 8.68
N LEU A 201 10.82 42.72 8.81
CA LEU A 201 10.40 41.70 9.74
C LEU A 201 9.93 40.48 8.95
N ILE A 202 10.40 39.29 9.29
CA ILE A 202 9.89 38.04 8.74
C ILE A 202 9.19 37.31 9.86
N VAL A 203 7.86 37.18 9.77
CA VAL A 203 7.08 36.33 10.67
C VAL A 203 7.03 34.96 10.02
N ALA A 204 7.72 34.00 10.62
CA ALA A 204 7.82 32.64 10.12
C ALA A 204 6.78 31.73 10.79
N PHE A 205 5.98 31.04 9.98
CA PHE A 205 5.06 30.02 10.46
C PHE A 205 5.65 28.65 10.15
N ASP A 206 5.86 27.84 11.17
CA ASP A 206 6.28 26.46 10.96
C ASP A 206 5.14 25.66 10.31
N ALA A 207 5.48 24.80 9.34
CA ALA A 207 4.54 23.88 8.70
C ALA A 207 3.89 22.91 9.70
N SER A 208 4.49 22.75 10.89
CA SER A 208 3.94 21.98 12.00
C SER A 208 2.77 22.66 12.73
N HIS A 209 2.57 23.97 12.54
CA HIS A 209 1.48 24.72 13.16
C HIS A 209 0.18 24.48 12.40
N HIS A 210 -0.49 23.39 12.78
CA HIS A 210 -1.84 23.11 12.35
C HIS A 210 -2.82 24.23 12.76
N PRO A 211 -3.82 24.56 11.93
CA PRO A 211 -4.88 25.53 12.23
C PRO A 211 -5.76 25.17 13.45
N ASN A 212 -5.51 24.02 14.09
CA ASN A 212 -6.24 23.54 15.27
C ASN A 212 -5.64 24.02 16.60
N ALA A 213 -4.53 24.77 16.59
CA ALA A 213 -4.07 25.44 17.80
C ALA A 213 -5.12 26.49 18.20
N ARG A 214 -5.95 26.17 19.19
CA ARG A 214 -7.06 26.98 19.73
C ARG A 214 -6.70 28.39 20.23
N HIS A 215 -5.44 28.78 20.13
CA HIS A 215 -5.01 30.14 20.44
C HIS A 215 -5.11 30.91 19.13
N SER A 216 -6.05 31.86 19.07
CA SER A 216 -6.28 32.73 17.92
C SER A 216 -4.94 33.24 17.40
N ASN A 217 -4.53 32.77 16.22
CA ASN A 217 -3.35 33.30 15.57
C ASN A 217 -3.57 34.81 15.44
N PRO A 218 -2.75 35.66 16.07
CA PRO A 218 -2.96 37.10 16.00
C PRO A 218 -2.99 37.50 14.52
N ASP A 219 -3.89 38.42 14.17
CA ASP A 219 -3.94 39.02 12.84
C ASP A 219 -2.66 39.84 12.64
N TRP A 220 -1.57 39.16 12.27
CA TRP A 220 -0.22 39.73 12.19
C TRP A 220 -0.13 41.00 11.35
N PRO A 221 -0.78 41.08 10.16
CA PRO A 221 -0.88 42.34 9.42
C PRO A 221 -1.46 43.46 10.27
N ARG A 222 -2.58 43.22 10.96
CA ARG A 222 -3.22 44.23 11.81
C ARG A 222 -2.41 44.57 13.05
N VAL A 223 -1.76 43.57 13.66
CA VAL A 223 -0.88 43.75 14.82
C VAL A 223 0.28 44.66 14.45
N PHE A 224 0.85 44.60 13.26
CA PHE A 224 1.98 45.44 12.88
C PHE A 224 1.60 46.70 12.07
N ALA A 225 0.35 46.82 11.64
CA ALA A 225 -0.14 47.99 10.89
C ALA A 225 0.05 49.32 11.65
N HIS A 226 -0.11 49.31 12.98
CA HIS A 226 0.06 50.51 13.81
C HIS A 226 1.51 51.02 13.83
N LEU A 227 2.49 50.18 13.47
CA LEU A 227 3.90 50.57 13.31
C LEU A 227 4.22 51.10 11.91
N GLY A 228 3.22 51.20 11.02
CA GLY A 228 3.38 51.59 9.62
C GLY A 228 4.05 50.51 8.76
N LEU A 229 3.99 49.25 9.18
CA LEU A 229 4.51 48.12 8.41
C LEU A 229 3.41 47.59 7.47
N VAL A 230 3.80 47.36 6.22
CA VAL A 230 2.97 46.70 5.20
C VAL A 230 3.37 45.23 5.16
N ALA A 231 2.40 44.32 5.26
CA ALA A 231 2.63 42.88 5.18
C ALA A 231 2.47 42.37 3.74
N LYS A 232 3.41 41.55 3.29
CA LYS A 232 3.30 40.76 2.06
C LYS A 232 3.53 39.28 2.37
N ALA A 233 2.72 38.42 1.79
CA ALA A 233 2.87 36.98 1.88
C ALA A 233 4.03 36.51 1.01
N ILE A 234 4.84 35.59 1.53
CA ILE A 234 5.90 34.94 0.75
C ILE A 234 5.33 33.63 0.22
N ASP A 235 5.19 33.53 -1.10
CA ASP A 235 4.75 32.29 -1.74
C ASP A 235 5.82 31.19 -1.51
N PRO A 236 5.45 30.03 -0.94
CA PRO A 236 6.44 29.04 -0.54
C PRO A 236 7.07 28.29 -1.72
N GLU A 237 6.42 28.27 -2.87
CA GLU A 237 6.92 27.56 -4.06
C GLU A 237 7.81 28.44 -4.92
N SER A 238 7.37 29.68 -5.17
CA SER A 238 8.04 30.63 -6.06
C SER A 238 8.93 31.63 -5.33
N GLY A 239 8.73 31.85 -4.02
CA GLY A 239 9.37 32.93 -3.25
C GLY A 239 8.81 34.32 -3.56
N VAL A 240 7.81 34.44 -4.44
CA VAL A 240 7.26 35.73 -4.87
C VAL A 240 6.45 36.37 -3.74
N LEU A 241 6.61 37.68 -3.58
CA LEU A 241 5.84 38.46 -2.62
C LEU A 241 4.45 38.77 -3.19
N GLN A 242 3.41 38.32 -2.48
CA GLN A 242 2.02 38.60 -2.79
C GLN A 242 1.41 39.54 -1.75
N ASP A 243 0.35 40.24 -2.12
CA ASP A 243 -0.35 41.11 -1.16
C ASP A 243 -1.06 40.25 -0.11
N ALA A 244 -0.74 40.46 1.17
CA ALA A 244 -1.32 39.69 2.26
C ALA A 244 -2.83 39.95 2.41
N SER A 245 -3.32 41.10 1.93
CA SER A 245 -4.75 41.45 1.96
C SER A 245 -5.62 40.56 1.07
N MET A 246 -5.02 39.84 0.10
CA MET A 246 -5.76 38.95 -0.80
C MET A 246 -6.01 37.55 -0.22
N HIS A 247 -5.31 37.15 0.84
CA HIS A 247 -5.56 35.87 1.48
C HIS A 247 -6.77 36.01 2.41
N SER A 248 -7.89 35.41 2.00
CA SER A 248 -9.06 35.31 2.87
C SER A 248 -8.70 34.52 4.12
N ALA A 249 -9.33 34.83 5.26
CA ALA A 249 -9.07 34.14 6.53
C ALA A 249 -9.32 32.61 6.48
N ASP A 250 -9.96 32.11 5.43
CA ASP A 250 -10.24 30.69 5.19
C ASP A 250 -9.18 29.99 4.31
N ASP A 251 -8.36 30.74 3.56
CA ASP A 251 -7.25 30.13 2.82
C ASP A 251 -6.10 29.81 3.78
N ALA A 252 -5.49 28.65 3.58
CA ALA A 252 -4.36 28.19 4.37
C ALA A 252 -3.33 29.32 4.52
N LEU A 253 -3.19 29.81 5.76
CA LEU A 253 -2.37 30.98 6.09
C LEU A 253 -1.01 30.90 5.38
N PRO A 254 -0.56 32.01 4.75
CA PRO A 254 0.73 32.03 4.07
C PRO A 254 1.84 31.60 5.05
N HIS A 255 2.72 30.72 4.59
CA HIS A 255 3.72 30.09 5.46
C HIS A 255 4.72 31.09 6.07
N ASN A 256 4.93 32.25 5.46
CA ASN A 256 5.71 33.33 6.05
C ASN A 256 5.20 34.69 5.57
N LEU A 257 5.26 35.71 6.44
CA LEU A 257 4.95 37.10 6.10
C LEU A 257 6.23 37.92 6.14
N LEU A 258 6.45 38.74 5.12
CA LEU A 258 7.44 39.82 5.11
C LEU A 258 6.73 41.13 5.44
N LEU A 259 7.15 41.81 6.50
CA LEU A 259 6.62 43.12 6.88
C LEU A 259 7.73 44.17 6.84
N ALA A 260 7.48 45.29 6.17
CA ALA A 260 8.39 46.43 6.15
C ALA A 260 7.63 47.73 5.89
N ARG A 261 8.22 48.88 6.22
CA ARG A 261 7.62 50.19 5.91
C ARG A 261 7.54 50.40 4.40
N GLU A 262 6.56 51.16 3.95
CA GLU A 262 6.47 51.56 2.55
C GLU A 262 7.75 52.33 2.13
N GLY A 263 8.36 51.92 1.02
CA GLY A 263 9.65 52.46 0.57
C GLY A 263 10.91 51.94 1.28
N ALA A 264 10.80 51.02 2.24
CA ALA A 264 11.98 50.41 2.86
C ALA A 264 12.87 49.69 1.82
N ASN A 265 14.19 49.76 2.01
CA ASN A 265 15.16 49.09 1.13
C ASN A 265 14.96 47.57 1.06
N ALA A 266 14.37 47.00 2.12
CA ALA A 266 14.03 45.58 2.17
C ALA A 266 13.11 45.15 1.02
N TRP A 267 12.18 45.99 0.56
CA TRP A 267 11.32 45.65 -0.58
C TRP A 267 12.11 45.48 -1.87
N ARG A 268 13.04 46.41 -2.14
CA ARG A 268 13.91 46.34 -3.31
C ARG A 268 14.80 45.10 -3.29
N ARG A 269 15.32 44.73 -2.11
CA ARG A 269 16.13 43.52 -1.92
C ARG A 269 15.32 42.25 -2.12
N ALA A 270 14.12 42.19 -1.54
CA ALA A 270 13.26 41.03 -1.65
C ALA A 270 12.74 40.83 -3.09
N GLN A 271 12.57 41.90 -3.86
CA GLN A 271 12.21 41.83 -5.29
C GLN A 271 13.39 41.47 -6.20
N GLY A 272 14.61 41.92 -5.88
CA GLY A 272 15.82 41.60 -6.64
C GLY A 272 16.44 40.24 -6.34
N ALA A 273 15.89 39.51 -5.36
CA ALA A 273 16.32 38.18 -4.93
C ALA A 273 15.63 37.02 -5.67
N LEU A 274 14.74 37.33 -6.63
CA LEU A 274 13.96 36.39 -7.43
C LEU A 274 14.50 36.29 -8.86
#